data_AF-A0AAW5RY78-F1
#
_entry.id   AF-A0AAW5RY78-F1
#
_cell.length_a   1.000
_cell.length_b   1.000
_cell.length_c   1.000
_cell.angle_alpha   90.00
_cell.angle_beta   90.00
_cell.angle_gamma   90.00
#
_symmetry.space_group_name_H-M   'P 1'
#
loop_
_entity.id
_entity.type
_entity.pdbx_description
1 polymer ?
#
loop_
_entity_poly.entity_id
_entity_poly.type
_entity_poly.pdbx_seq_one_letter_code
_entity_poly.pdbx_strand_id
1 'polypeptide(L)'
;MEKTLSIIKPDAVKKGVIGQILTRFESNGLRIAATKKIQLSEKEAQEFYAVHKDRPFFKDLVEFMISGPVVVSVLEGENAVLKNRELMGATNPKEAAPGTIRADFADSIDANAVHGSDSLENAKIEIEFFFSKTEIL
;
A
#
# COMPACT_ATOMS: atom_id res chain seq x y z
N MET A 1 13.45 13.06 7.99
CA MET A 1 12.41 12.00 8.03
C MET A 1 12.14 11.54 6.63
N GLU A 2 11.94 10.25 6.46
CA GLU A 2 11.58 9.64 5.19
C GLU A 2 10.07 9.68 4.99
N LYS A 3 9.64 9.56 3.72
CA LYS A 3 8.25 9.35 3.34
C LYS A 3 8.15 8.08 2.51
N THR A 4 7.06 7.34 2.65
CA THR A 4 6.75 6.16 1.84
C THR A 4 5.28 6.16 1.45
N LEU A 5 4.95 5.57 0.30
CA LEU A 5 3.57 5.28 -0.06
C LEU A 5 3.10 4.01 0.67
N SER A 6 1.85 4.02 1.13
CA SER A 6 1.10 2.82 1.49
C SER A 6 -0.24 2.81 0.76
N ILE A 7 -0.66 1.64 0.28
CA ILE A 7 -2.00 1.44 -0.29
C ILE A 7 -2.67 0.31 0.47
N ILE A 8 -3.84 0.58 1.06
CA ILE A 8 -4.77 -0.44 1.52
C ILE A 8 -5.62 -0.86 0.32
N LYS A 9 -5.46 -2.12 -0.09
CA LYS A 9 -6.01 -2.69 -1.31
C LYS A 9 -7.52 -2.98 -1.20
N PRO A 10 -8.22 -3.25 -2.32
CA PRO A 10 -9.68 -3.37 -2.32
C PRO A 10 -10.23 -4.47 -1.41
N ASP A 11 -9.50 -5.57 -1.23
CA ASP A 11 -9.82 -6.65 -0.29
C ASP A 11 -9.88 -6.16 1.16
N ALA A 12 -8.83 -5.48 1.63
CA ALA A 12 -8.78 -4.94 2.99
C ALA A 12 -9.79 -3.81 3.20
N VAL A 13 -10.04 -2.99 2.18
CA VAL A 13 -11.11 -1.97 2.21
C VAL A 13 -12.47 -2.64 2.34
N LYS A 14 -12.75 -3.69 1.55
CA LYS A 14 -14.02 -4.44 1.57
C LYS A 14 -14.24 -5.16 2.90
N LYS A 15 -13.16 -5.64 3.54
CA LYS A 15 -13.20 -6.25 4.89
C LYS A 15 -13.49 -5.24 6.00
N GLY A 16 -13.43 -3.93 5.74
CA GLY A 16 -13.69 -2.90 6.73
C GLY A 16 -12.56 -2.71 7.75
N VAL A 17 -11.32 -3.12 7.43
CA VAL A 17 -10.17 -3.09 8.35
C VAL A 17 -9.25 -1.87 8.16
N ILE A 18 -9.71 -0.84 7.44
CA ILE A 18 -8.92 0.39 7.16
C ILE A 18 -8.36 0.99 8.44
N GLY A 19 -9.21 1.24 9.44
CA GLY A 19 -8.79 1.86 10.70
C GLY A 19 -7.75 1.03 11.44
N GLN A 20 -7.92 -0.29 11.47
CA GLN A 20 -6.97 -1.20 12.13
C GLN A 20 -5.58 -1.16 11.48
N ILE A 21 -5.53 -1.09 10.14
CA ILE A 21 -4.27 -0.98 9.40
C ILE A 21 -3.61 0.38 9.65
N LEU A 22 -4.37 1.48 9.57
CA LEU A 22 -3.85 2.83 9.86
C LEU A 22 -3.29 2.92 11.30
N THR A 23 -3.99 2.33 12.27
CA THR A 23 -3.52 2.23 13.65
C THR A 23 -2.18 1.49 13.75
N ARG A 24 -1.90 0.47 12.91
CA ARG A 24 -0.58 -0.20 12.93
C ARG A 24 0.54 0.76 12.57
N PHE A 25 0.32 1.66 11.62
CA PHE A 25 1.31 2.68 11.25
C PHE A 25 1.51 3.69 12.39
N GLU A 26 0.42 4.27 12.88
CA GLU A 26 0.45 5.32 13.92
C GLU A 26 1.05 4.82 15.24
N SER A 27 0.61 3.65 15.71
CA SER A 27 1.12 3.04 16.95
C SER A 27 2.58 2.61 16.87
N ASN A 28 3.14 2.52 15.66
CA ASN A 28 4.56 2.25 15.42
C ASN A 28 5.33 3.51 14.99
N GLY A 29 4.82 4.70 15.29
CA GLY A 29 5.55 5.96 15.10
C GLY A 29 5.67 6.43 13.65
N LEU A 30 4.86 5.89 12.74
CA LEU A 30 4.67 6.48 11.41
C LEU A 30 3.49 7.45 11.45
N ARG A 31 3.72 8.69 11.03
CA ARG A 31 2.68 9.72 10.91
C ARG A 31 2.02 9.61 9.53
N ILE A 32 0.70 9.76 9.47
CA ILE A 32 -0.02 9.92 8.21
C ILE A 32 0.10 11.40 7.77
N ALA A 33 0.89 11.67 6.73
CA ALA A 33 1.10 13.02 6.19
C ALA A 33 0.02 13.41 5.14
N ALA A 34 -0.54 12.41 4.46
CA ALA A 34 -1.68 12.55 3.56
C ALA A 34 -2.44 11.23 3.47
N THR A 35 -3.76 11.27 3.27
CA THR A 35 -4.56 10.06 3.02
C THR A 35 -5.79 10.39 2.18
N LYS A 36 -6.14 9.51 1.23
CA LYS A 36 -7.39 9.59 0.48
C LYS A 36 -7.90 8.22 0.05
N LYS A 37 -9.23 8.10 0.02
CA LYS A 37 -9.92 6.95 -0.56
C LYS A 37 -10.28 7.26 -2.01
N ILE A 38 -9.84 6.41 -2.93
CA ILE A 38 -10.04 6.61 -4.37
C ILE A 38 -10.46 5.31 -5.04
N GLN A 39 -11.14 5.42 -6.17
CA GLN A 39 -11.37 4.31 -7.10
C GLN A 39 -10.37 4.45 -8.24
N LEU A 40 -9.48 3.48 -8.41
CA LEU A 40 -8.56 3.48 -9.54
C LEU A 40 -9.31 3.14 -10.82
N SER A 41 -9.00 3.89 -11.88
CA SER A 41 -9.28 3.48 -13.25
C SER A 41 -8.28 2.40 -13.69
N GLU A 42 -8.64 1.66 -14.75
CA GLU A 42 -7.74 0.68 -15.36
C GLU A 42 -6.42 1.30 -15.79
N LYS A 43 -6.48 2.50 -16.39
CA LYS A 43 -5.30 3.25 -16.83
C LYS A 43 -4.38 3.61 -15.67
N GLU A 44 -4.92 4.16 -14.58
CA GLU A 44 -4.12 4.51 -13.40
C GLU A 44 -3.46 3.27 -12.78
N ALA A 45 -4.19 2.16 -12.69
CA ALA A 45 -3.63 0.90 -12.17
C ALA A 45 -2.52 0.34 -13.08
N GLN A 46 -2.70 0.39 -14.41
CA GLN A 46 -1.67 -0.03 -15.37
C GLN A 46 -0.42 0.84 -15.30
N GLU A 47 -0.58 2.17 -15.22
CA GLU A 47 0.53 3.11 -15.09
C GLU A 47 1.29 2.91 -13.78
N PHE A 48 0.59 2.77 -12.66
CA PHE A 48 1.22 2.54 -11.36
C PHE A 48 2.01 1.23 -11.31
N TYR A 49 1.47 0.14 -11.86
CA TYR A 49 2.13 -1.17 -11.88
C TYR A 49 2.94 -1.44 -13.16
N ALA A 50 3.30 -0.41 -13.95
CA ALA A 50 3.96 -0.57 -15.24
C ALA A 50 5.29 -1.33 -15.17
N VAL A 51 5.99 -1.30 -14.03
CA VAL A 51 7.20 -2.09 -13.76
C VAL A 51 6.96 -3.61 -13.85
N HIS A 52 5.70 -4.04 -13.70
CA HIS A 52 5.28 -5.43 -13.80
C HIS A 52 4.60 -5.76 -15.13
N LYS A 53 4.54 -4.86 -16.12
CA LYS A 53 3.77 -5.05 -17.37
C LYS A 53 4.06 -6.35 -18.12
N ASP A 54 5.32 -6.82 -18.06
CA ASP A 54 5.78 -8.03 -18.75
C ASP A 54 5.65 -9.30 -17.88
N ARG A 55 5.09 -9.18 -16.67
CA ARG A 55 4.89 -10.29 -15.73
C ARG A 55 3.55 -10.97 -16.02
N PRO A 56 3.47 -12.32 -15.90
CA PRO A 56 2.25 -13.05 -16.23
C PRO A 56 1.05 -12.67 -15.35
N PHE A 57 1.29 -12.17 -14.14
CA PHE A 57 0.25 -11.74 -13.20
C PHE A 57 -0.22 -10.30 -13.38
N PHE A 58 0.35 -9.53 -14.33
CA PHE A 58 0.07 -8.09 -14.45
C PHE A 58 -1.41 -7.78 -14.68
N LYS A 59 -2.04 -8.53 -15.58
CA LYS A 59 -3.45 -8.35 -15.91
C LYS A 59 -4.34 -8.57 -14.68
N ASP A 60 -4.11 -9.69 -13.97
CA ASP A 60 -4.88 -10.04 -12.77
C ASP A 60 -4.64 -9.02 -11.64
N LEU A 61 -3.42 -8.49 -11.51
CA LEU A 61 -3.09 -7.41 -10.57
C LEU A 61 -3.88 -6.14 -10.87
N VAL A 62 -3.94 -5.73 -12.14
CA VAL A 62 -4.72 -4.55 -12.56
C VAL A 62 -6.21 -4.77 -12.29
N GLU A 63 -6.78 -5.90 -12.74
CA GLU A 63 -8.18 -6.25 -12.52
C GLU A 63 -8.54 -6.26 -11.03
N PHE A 64 -7.66 -6.81 -10.19
CA PHE A 64 -7.85 -6.82 -8.74
C PHE A 64 -7.84 -5.40 -8.15
N MET A 65 -6.88 -4.57 -8.54
CA MET A 65 -6.72 -3.22 -7.98
C MET A 65 -7.84 -2.26 -8.38
N ILE A 66 -8.55 -2.53 -9.47
CA ILE A 66 -9.74 -1.77 -9.88
C ILE A 66 -11.07 -2.39 -9.41
N SER A 67 -11.04 -3.58 -8.77
CA SER A 67 -12.25 -4.27 -8.32
C SER A 67 -13.04 -3.54 -7.21
N GLY A 68 -12.44 -2.51 -6.61
CA GLY A 68 -13.06 -1.63 -5.64
C GLY A 68 -12.13 -0.48 -5.23
N PRO A 69 -12.57 0.37 -4.29
CA PRO A 69 -11.77 1.51 -3.87
C PRO A 69 -10.57 1.08 -3.02
N VAL A 70 -9.51 1.87 -3.09
CA VAL A 70 -8.31 1.76 -2.27
C VAL A 70 -8.19 2.94 -1.32
N VAL A 71 -7.43 2.79 -0.24
CA VAL A 71 -7.00 3.92 0.60
C VAL A 71 -5.50 4.10 0.40
N VAL A 72 -5.12 5.22 -0.19
CA VAL A 72 -3.72 5.58 -0.43
C VAL A 72 -3.28 6.55 0.66
N SER A 73 -2.10 6.35 1.23
CA SER A 73 -1.55 7.19 2.30
C SER A 73 -0.07 7.46 2.10
N VAL A 74 0.35 8.67 2.45
CA VAL A 74 1.76 9.03 2.63
C VAL A 74 2.10 8.86 4.10
N LEU A 75 3.00 7.94 4.40
CA LEU A 75 3.50 7.71 5.76
C LEU A 75 4.86 8.39 5.91
N GLU A 76 5.05 9.08 7.03
CA GLU A 76 6.26 9.85 7.33
C GLU A 76 6.85 9.42 8.67
N GLY A 77 8.17 9.25 8.74
CA GLY A 77 8.85 8.84 9.97
C GLY A 77 10.34 8.57 9.78
N GLU A 78 10.99 8.08 10.83
CA GLU A 78 12.34 7.53 10.74
C GLU A 78 12.29 6.15 10.08
N ASN A 79 13.15 5.91 9.09
CA ASN A 79 13.21 4.68 8.31
C ASN A 79 11.83 4.24 7.75
N ALA A 80 11.01 5.21 7.32
CA ALA A 80 9.60 4.99 7.01
C ALA A 80 9.37 3.90 5.96
N VAL A 81 10.21 3.85 4.92
CA VAL A 81 10.12 2.82 3.87
C VAL A 81 10.33 1.43 4.47
N LEU A 82 11.42 1.23 5.22
CA LEU A 82 11.73 -0.06 5.83
C LEU A 82 10.67 -0.44 6.88
N LYS A 83 10.29 0.49 7.74
CA LYS A 83 9.33 0.27 8.83
C LYS A 83 7.95 -0.09 8.30
N ASN A 84 7.48 0.56 7.24
CA ASN A 84 6.23 0.18 6.57
C ASN A 84 6.32 -1.26 6.05
N ARG A 85 7.42 -1.65 5.40
CA ARG A 85 7.63 -3.02 4.90
C ARG A 85 7.63 -4.06 6.01
N GLU A 86 8.25 -3.77 7.14
CA GLU A 86 8.23 -4.63 8.33
C GLU A 86 6.80 -4.80 8.87
N LEU A 87 6.05 -3.72 8.99
CA LEU A 87 4.65 -3.75 9.45
C LEU A 87 3.73 -4.50 8.46
N MET A 88 3.99 -4.40 7.16
CA MET A 88 3.26 -5.15 6.14
C MET A 88 3.47 -6.66 6.29
N GLY A 89 4.71 -7.10 6.52
CA GLY A 89 5.09 -8.51 6.52
C GLY A 89 5.34 -9.08 5.11
N ALA A 90 5.72 -10.37 5.05
CA ALA A 90 6.04 -11.05 3.80
C ALA A 90 4.85 -11.05 2.81
N THR A 91 5.14 -10.95 1.50
CA THR A 91 4.11 -10.88 0.44
C THR A 91 3.16 -12.08 0.46
N ASN A 92 3.70 -13.27 0.71
CA ASN A 92 2.91 -14.47 0.96
C ASN A 92 2.47 -14.46 2.43
N PRO A 93 1.16 -14.37 2.75
CA PRO A 93 0.71 -14.30 4.13
C PRO A 93 1.02 -15.56 4.95
N LYS A 94 1.24 -16.71 4.30
CA LYS A 94 1.70 -17.93 4.98
C LYS A 94 3.12 -17.83 5.53
N GLU A 95 3.91 -16.89 5.01
CA GLU A 95 5.28 -16.60 5.43
C GLU A 95 5.36 -15.31 6.25
N ALA A 96 4.24 -14.59 6.42
CA ALA A 96 4.20 -13.35 7.16
C ALA A 96 4.25 -13.63 8.67
N ALA A 97 5.10 -12.89 9.39
CA ALA A 97 5.24 -13.07 10.83
C ALA A 97 3.93 -12.69 11.56
N PRO A 98 3.56 -13.38 12.65
CA PRO A 98 2.39 -13.03 13.46
C PRO A 98 2.41 -11.56 13.88
N GLY A 99 1.25 -10.89 13.79
CA GLY A 99 1.11 -9.47 14.12
C GLY A 99 1.49 -8.50 13.00
N THR A 100 1.93 -8.99 11.84
CA THR A 100 2.04 -8.15 10.63
C THR A 100 0.69 -7.99 9.94
N ILE A 101 0.53 -6.94 9.14
CA ILE A 101 -0.72 -6.63 8.43
C ILE A 101 -1.13 -7.80 7.53
N ARG A 102 -0.19 -8.41 6.80
CA ARG A 102 -0.49 -9.54 5.92
C ARG A 102 -0.84 -10.81 6.68
N ALA A 103 -0.20 -11.09 7.81
CA ALA A 103 -0.59 -12.23 8.64
C ALA A 103 -2.02 -12.09 9.17
N ASP A 104 -2.43 -10.86 9.53
CA ASP A 104 -3.71 -10.62 10.18
C ASP A 104 -4.87 -10.38 9.18
N PHE A 105 -4.59 -9.85 7.98
CA PHE A 105 -5.64 -9.31 7.09
C PHE A 105 -5.57 -9.79 5.63
N ALA A 106 -4.50 -10.42 5.15
CA ALA A 106 -4.46 -10.92 3.78
C ALA A 106 -5.29 -12.20 3.61
N ASP A 107 -5.92 -12.37 2.44
CA ASP A 107 -6.59 -13.62 2.08
C ASP A 107 -5.66 -14.57 1.33
N SER A 108 -4.82 -14.03 0.46
CA SER A 108 -3.94 -14.81 -0.42
C SER A 108 -2.71 -14.01 -0.83
N ILE A 109 -1.87 -14.58 -1.70
CA ILE A 109 -0.72 -13.87 -2.27
C ILE A 109 -1.16 -12.70 -3.18
N ASP A 110 -2.28 -12.86 -3.90
CA ASP A 110 -2.82 -11.85 -4.81
C ASP A 110 -3.63 -10.79 -4.04
N ALA A 111 -4.48 -11.25 -3.11
CA ALA A 111 -5.26 -10.42 -2.18
C ALA A 111 -4.54 -10.31 -0.83
N ASN A 112 -3.41 -9.60 -0.85
CA ASN A 112 -2.49 -9.47 0.29
C ASN A 112 -2.64 -8.18 1.09
N ALA A 113 -3.84 -7.60 1.12
CA ALA A 113 -4.25 -6.42 1.90
C ALA A 113 -3.56 -5.08 1.62
N VAL A 114 -2.24 -5.04 1.39
CA VAL A 114 -1.46 -3.80 1.35
C VAL A 114 -0.30 -3.82 0.34
N HIS A 115 -0.04 -2.64 -0.23
CA HIS A 115 1.19 -2.27 -0.95
C HIS A 115 1.98 -1.23 -0.14
N GLY A 116 3.29 -1.23 -0.33
CA GLY A 116 4.17 -0.18 0.16
C GLY A 116 5.45 -0.11 -0.66
N SER A 117 6.00 1.09 -0.79
CA SER A 117 7.19 1.33 -1.60
C SER A 117 8.37 0.45 -1.15
N ASP A 118 9.22 0.03 -2.08
CA ASP A 118 10.34 -0.87 -1.81
C ASP A 118 11.69 -0.15 -1.57
N SER A 119 11.76 1.13 -1.89
CA SER A 119 12.96 1.96 -1.84
C SER A 119 12.59 3.43 -1.68
N LEU A 120 13.55 4.25 -1.26
CA LEU A 120 13.36 5.71 -1.18
C LEU A 120 13.08 6.35 -2.52
N GLU A 121 13.63 5.79 -3.60
CA GLU A 121 13.42 6.31 -4.94
C GLU A 121 12.02 6.00 -5.45
N ASN A 122 11.58 4.74 -5.35
CA ASN A 122 10.22 4.37 -5.70
C ASN A 122 9.20 5.06 -4.80
N ALA A 123 9.50 5.27 -3.51
CA ALA A 123 8.62 6.05 -2.63
C ALA A 123 8.33 7.45 -3.17
N LYS A 124 9.33 8.17 -3.70
CA LYS A 124 9.10 9.50 -4.28
C LYS A 124 8.20 9.42 -5.51
N ILE A 125 8.52 8.51 -6.43
CA ILE A 125 7.77 8.32 -7.69
C ILE A 125 6.31 7.96 -7.39
N GLU A 126 6.11 7.00 -6.50
CA GLU A 126 4.79 6.53 -6.08
C GLU A 126 3.97 7.61 -5.36
N ILE A 127 4.61 8.43 -4.51
CA ILE A 127 3.95 9.55 -3.84
C ILE A 127 3.54 10.62 -4.86
N GLU A 128 4.44 11.02 -5.77
CA GLU A 128 4.15 12.02 -6.80
C GLU A 128 3.07 11.57 -7.79
N PHE A 129 2.94 10.25 -8.01
CA PHE A 129 1.87 9.69 -8.81
C PHE A 129 0.49 9.95 -8.18
N PHE A 130 0.35 9.81 -6.86
CA PHE A 130 -0.94 9.94 -6.18
C PHE A 130 -1.22 11.29 -5.56
N PHE A 131 -0.21 12.05 -5.15
CA PHE A 131 -0.40 13.27 -4.36
C PHE A 131 0.39 14.43 -4.93
N SER A 132 -0.30 15.56 -5.09
CA SER A 132 0.35 16.85 -5.25
C SER A 132 1.04 17.27 -3.95
N LYS A 133 2.07 18.12 -4.05
CA LYS A 133 2.81 18.62 -2.87
C LYS A 133 1.91 19.36 -1.87
N THR A 134 0.81 19.96 -2.35
CA THR A 134 -0.16 20.68 -1.51
C THR A 134 -1.08 19.77 -0.70
N GLU A 135 -1.16 18.47 -1.04
CA GLU A 135 -1.94 17.48 -0.27
C GLU A 135 -1.16 16.90 0.92
N ILE A 136 0.14 17.20 1.05
CA ILE A 136 1.03 16.60 2.05
C ILE A 136 1.35 17.62 3.14
N LEU A 137 0.98 17.32 4.39
CA LEU A 137 1.10 18.21 5.55
C LEU A 137 2.25 17.80 6.47
#